data_AF-A0A6A8LU18-F1
#
_entry.id   AF-A0A6A8LU18-F1
#
_cell.length_a   1.000
_cell.length_b   1.000
_cell.length_c   1.000
_cell.angle_alpha   90.00
_cell.angle_beta   90.00
_cell.angle_gamma   90.00
#
_symmetry.space_group_name_H-M   'P 1'
#
loop_
_entity.id
_entity.type
_entity.pdbx_description
1 polymer ?
#
loop_
_entity_poly.entity_id
_entity_poly.type
_entity_poly.pdbx_seq_one_letter_code
_entity_poly.pdbx_strand_id
1 'polypeptide(L)' 'MHVLEGVAGGDAFGAGLMHGLVNNYADQKCIDFAIAASVSKLTIVGDLNISSQEDIDEVMNSDTAVRLAR' A
#
# COMPACT_ATOMS: atom_id res chain seq x y z
N MET A 1 9.95 -9.67 6.37
CA MET A 1 8.55 -9.23 6.26
C MET A 1 7.68 -10.31 6.88
N HIS A 2 6.99 -10.02 7.98
CA HIS A 2 5.98 -10.91 8.56
C HIS A 2 4.66 -10.61 7.86
N VAL A 3 4.00 -11.63 7.28
CA VAL A 3 2.70 -11.49 6.63
C VAL A 3 1.62 -11.88 7.64
N LEU A 4 0.80 -10.92 8.06
CA LEU A 4 -0.39 -11.16 8.89
C LEU A 4 -1.61 -11.42 8.00
N GLU A 5 -2.67 -12.01 8.58
CA GLU A 5 -3.88 -12.42 7.86
C GLU A 5 -4.45 -11.29 6.98
N GLY A 6 -4.78 -11.61 5.73
CA GLY A 6 -5.12 -10.69 4.64
C GLY A 6 -6.50 -10.01 4.74
N VAL A 7 -6.93 -9.63 5.93
CA VAL A 7 -8.13 -8.81 6.14
C VAL A 7 -7.78 -7.33 5.92
N ALA A 8 -8.70 -6.57 5.33
CA ALA A 8 -8.59 -5.12 5.05
C ALA A 8 -7.55 -4.65 4.02
N GLY A 9 -6.93 -5.55 3.24
CA GLY A 9 -6.03 -5.15 2.13
C GLY A 9 -6.73 -4.41 0.99
N GLY A 10 -8.02 -4.69 0.77
CA GLY A 10 -8.87 -3.99 -0.22
C GLY A 10 -9.21 -2.56 0.20
N ASP A 11 -9.54 -2.35 1.48
CA ASP A 11 -9.81 -1.02 2.02
C ASP A 11 -8.55 -0.15 2.01
N ALA A 12 -7.39 -0.74 2.32
CA ALA A 12 -6.09 -0.07 2.21
C ALA A 12 -5.77 0.35 0.77
N PHE A 13 -6.05 -0.51 -0.21
CA PHE A 13 -5.92 -0.16 -1.63
C PHE A 13 -6.86 0.99 -2.02
N GLY A 14 -8.13 0.90 -1.61
CA GLY A 14 -9.13 1.95 -1.89
C GLY A 14 -8.75 3.30 -1.29
N ALA A 15 -8.25 3.32 -0.05
CA ALA A 15 -7.76 4.52 0.59
C ALA A 15 -6.54 5.12 -0.14
N GLY A 16 -5.58 4.28 -0.55
CA GLY A 16 -4.42 4.71 -1.32
C GLY A 16 -4.78 5.27 -2.70
N LEU A 17 -5.74 4.65 -3.39
CA LEU A 17 -6.23 5.14 -4.68
C LEU A 17 -6.93 6.49 -4.54
N MET A 18 -7.82 6.63 -3.55
CA MET A 18 -8.49 7.90 -3.26
C MET A 18 -7.49 9.00 -2.93
N HIS A 19 -6.44 8.68 -2.17
CA HIS A 19 -5.36 9.63 -1.88
C HIS A 19 -4.65 10.09 -3.15
N GLY A 20 -4.27 9.18 -4.05
CA GLY A 20 -3.63 9.54 -5.32
C GLY A 20 -4.52 10.42 -6.20
N LEU A 21 -5.81 10.10 -6.29
CA LEU A 21 -6.78 10.88 -7.08
C LEU A 21 -6.99 12.29 -6.51
N VAL A 22 -7.18 12.43 -5.19
CA VAL A 22 -7.36 13.74 -4.53
C VAL A 22 -6.10 14.61 -4.68
N ASN A 23 -4.91 14.01 -4.72
CA ASN A 23 -3.65 14.71 -4.88
C ASN A 23 -3.21 14.87 -6.35
N ASN A 24 -4.05 14.50 -7.32
CA ASN A 24 -3.75 14.59 -8.76
C ASN A 24 -2.43 13.91 -9.15
N TYR A 25 -2.13 12.76 -8.57
CA TYR A 25 -0.99 11.96 -9.01
C TYR A 25 -1.20 11.48 -10.44
N ALA A 26 -0.10 11.24 -11.17
CA ALA A 26 -0.17 10.57 -12.46
C ALA A 26 -0.77 9.17 -12.30
N ASP A 27 -1.52 8.69 -13.30
CA ASP A 27 -2.26 7.43 -13.23
C ASP A 27 -1.43 6.25 -12.72
N GLN A 28 -0.19 6.10 -13.21
CA GLN A 28 0.71 5.05 -12.76
C GLN A 28 1.08 5.21 -11.28
N LYS A 29 1.41 6.44 -10.84
CA LYS A 29 1.74 6.72 -9.45
C LYS A 29 0.54 6.49 -8.52
N CYS A 30 -0.68 6.80 -8.95
CA CYS A 30 -1.90 6.46 -8.21
C CYS A 30 -1.99 4.97 -7.93
N ILE A 31 -1.75 4.14 -8.96
CA ILE A 31 -1.82 2.68 -8.84
C ILE A 31 -0.67 2.15 -7.98
N ASP A 32 0.55 2.64 -8.18
CA ASP A 32 1.73 2.20 -7.41
C ASP A 32 1.57 2.51 -5.92
N PHE A 33 1.06 3.71 -5.60
CA PHE A 33 0.78 4.13 -4.22
C PHE A 33 -0.34 3.28 -3.59
N ALA A 34 -1.40 2.97 -4.33
CA ALA A 34 -2.49 2.12 -3.86
C ALA A 34 -2.03 0.67 -3.59
N ILE A 35 -1.16 0.13 -4.44
CA ILE A 35 -0.54 -1.20 -4.25
C ILE A 35 0.36 -1.17 -3.01
N ALA A 36 1.21 -0.15 -2.87
CA ALA A 36 2.08 0.01 -1.71
C ALA A 36 1.27 0.09 -0.39
N ALA A 37 0.16 0.84 -0.38
CA ALA A 37 -0.74 0.92 0.77
C ALA A 37 -1.36 -0.45 1.11
N SER A 38 -1.77 -1.21 0.09
CA SER A 38 -2.35 -2.56 0.26
C SER A 38 -1.33 -3.56 0.81
N VAL A 39 -0.10 -3.53 0.31
CA VAL A 39 0.99 -4.43 0.76
C VAL A 39 1.48 -4.04 2.15
N SER A 40 1.55 -2.74 2.46
CA SER A 40 1.91 -2.23 3.79
C SER A 40 0.95 -2.73 4.87
N LYS A 41 -0.34 -2.89 4.55
CA LYS A 41 -1.32 -3.46 5.49
C LYS A 41 -0.98 -4.87 5.99
N LEU A 42 -0.21 -5.65 5.22
CA LEU A 42 0.20 -7.01 5.58
C LEU A 42 1.30 -7.05 6.66
N THR A 43 1.97 -5.91 6.93
CA THR A 43 3.04 -5.80 7.92
C THR A 43 2.58 -5.19 9.24
N ILE A 44 1.35 -4.68 9.30
CA ILE A 44 0.74 -4.03 10.47
C ILE A 44 -0.19 -5.01 11.18
N VAL A 45 0.05 -5.25 12.46
CA VAL A 45 -0.80 -6.08 13.32
C VAL A 45 -2.06 -5.29 13.71
N GLY A 46 -3.24 -5.84 13.40
CA GLY A 46 -4.53 -5.22 13.70
C GLY A 46 -5.19 -4.58 12.47
N ASP A 47 -6.45 -4.18 12.61
CA ASP A 47 -7.30 -3.77 11.47
C ASP A 47 -7.15 -2.29 11.07
N LEU A 48 -6.61 -1.47 11.99
CA LEU A 48 -6.39 -0.04 11.73
C LEU A 48 -5.16 0.14 10.83
N ASN A 49 -5.39 0.69 9.63
CA ASN A 49 -4.33 1.10 8.72
C ASN A 49 -3.73 2.44 9.19
N ILE A 50 -2.85 2.39 10.21
CA ILE A 50 -2.10 3.55 10.70
C ILE A 50 -0.77 3.59 9.92
N SER A 51 -0.83 4.05 8.68
CA SER A 51 0.35 4.29 7.83
C SER A 51 0.37 5.75 7.45
N SER A 52 1.51 6.41 7.60
CA SER A 52 1.70 7.76 7.07
C SER A 52 1.90 7.71 5.55
N GLN A 53 1.71 8.84 4.88
CA GLN A 53 2.04 8.95 3.45
C GLN A 53 3.53 8.63 3.21
N GLU A 54 4.40 9.07 4.12
CA GLU A 54 5.85 8.85 4.07
C GLU A 54 6.19 7.35 4.11
N ASP A 55 5.55 6.58 5.00
CA ASP A 55 5.75 5.12 5.08
C ASP A 55 5.34 4.42 3.78
N ILE A 56 4.23 4.85 3.16
CA ILE A 56 3.73 4.26 1.91
C ILE A 56 4.67 4.64 0.76
N ASP A 57 5.15 5.88 0.72
CA ASP A 57 6.15 6.32 -0.27
C ASP A 57 7.46 5.53 -0.12
N GLU A 58 7.90 5.22 1.10
CA GLU A 58 9.06 4.33 1.33
C GLU A 58 8.81 2.92 0.79
N VAL A 59 7.63 2.34 1.03
CA VAL A 59 7.28 1.01 0.48
C VAL A 59 7.23 1.03 -1.04
N MET A 60 6.63 2.05 -1.64
CA MET A 60 6.49 2.24 -3.09
C MET A 60 7.86 2.42 -3.77
N ASN A 61 8.78 3.16 -3.15
CA ASN A 61 10.13 3.40 -3.69
C ASN A 61 11.14 2.34 -3.24
N SER A 62 10.80 1.48 -2.28
CA SER A 62 11.64 0.33 -1.94
C SER A 62 11.70 -0.58 -3.15
N ASP A 63 12.90 -0.96 -3.58
CA ASP A 63 13.17 -1.86 -4.72
C ASP A 63 12.77 -3.32 -4.40
N THR A 64 11.69 -3.48 -3.63
CA THR A 64 11.11 -4.76 -3.28
C THR A 64 10.12 -5.11 -4.37
N ALA A 65 10.67 -5.42 -5.55
CA ALA A 65 10.01 -6.31 -6.50
C ALA A 65 9.75 -7.64 -5.77
N VAL A 66 8.65 -7.70 -5.02
CA VAL A 66 8.10 -8.95 -4.48
C VAL A 66 7.55 -9.69 -5.68
N ARG A 67 8.46 -10.29 -6.45
CA ARG A 67 8.19 -11.40 -7.33
C ARG A 67 7.67 -12.51 -6.42
N LEU A 68 6.36 -12.56 -6.23
CA LEU A 68 5.65 -13.77 -5.86
C LEU A 68 5.78 -14.75 -7.04
N ALA A 69 6.97 -15.33 -7.18
CA ALA A 69 7.15 -16.58 -7.86
C ALA A 69 6.44 -17.63 -7.00
N ARG A 70 5.39 -18.22 -7.56
CA ARG A 70 4.71 -19.39 -7.00
C ARG A 70 5.66 -20.58 -6.91
#